data_AF-A0A1A8DY73-F1
#
_entry.id   AF-A0A1A8DY73-F1
#
_cell.length_a   1.000
_cell.length_b   1.000
_cell.length_c   1.000
_cell.angle_alpha   90.00
_cell.angle_beta   90.00
_cell.angle_gamma   90.00
#
_symmetry.space_group_name_H-M   'P 1'
#
loop_
_entity.id
_entity.type
_entity.pdbx_description
1 polymer ?
#
loop_
_entity_poly.entity_id
_entity_poly.type
_entity_poly.pdbx_seq_one_letter_code
_entity_poly.pdbx_strand_id
1 'polypeptide(L)'
;GRVDESRLRMHILKNGGVSPPERGLAWCFLFGMYPCSSTALERSLLHEQLVVRYLVMRRKWRRFLPSAVQIQLNGTDAELVAALGYFEQREAQARAQQQTQDQSEELKDRWTFLELQAQILFERVTFDQEELQEAIRIIDKDVPRTNRDLNYYQNEGLGNLLVLRDILITYAAFHPEVSYAQGMNDLCSRFLEVLDSEVDTFWSFSC
;
A
#
# COMPACT_ATOMS: atom_id res chain seq x y z
N GLY A 1 21.93 -5.94 10.64
CA GLY A 1 22.17 -5.40 11.99
C GLY A 1 21.10 -4.38 12.36
N ARG A 2 21.20 -3.80 13.56
CA ARG A 2 20.41 -2.62 13.97
C ARG A 2 20.91 -1.38 13.25
N VAL A 3 20.05 -0.39 13.05
CA VAL A 3 20.36 0.88 12.39
C VAL A 3 20.60 1.94 13.47
N ASP A 4 21.68 2.70 13.33
CA ASP A 4 21.91 3.91 14.12
C ASP A 4 21.23 5.09 13.39
N GLU A 5 20.12 5.55 13.94
CA GLU A 5 19.29 6.59 13.32
C GLU A 5 20.06 7.91 13.12
N SER A 6 20.86 8.31 14.10
CA SER A 6 21.62 9.56 14.05
C SER A 6 22.67 9.52 12.94
N ARG A 7 23.36 8.37 12.82
CA ARG A 7 24.33 8.16 11.75
C ARG A 7 23.67 8.07 10.38
N LEU A 8 22.50 7.42 10.27
CA LEU A 8 21.74 7.37 9.03
C LEU A 8 21.34 8.78 8.57
N ARG A 9 20.65 9.55 9.43
CA ARG A 9 20.24 10.93 9.12
C ARG A 9 21.43 11.80 8.74
N MET A 10 22.55 11.69 9.46
CA MET A 10 23.75 12.45 9.16
C MET A 10 24.39 12.07 7.82
N HIS A 11 24.42 10.79 7.48
CA HIS A 11 24.92 10.32 6.19
C HIS A 11 24.11 10.92 5.04
N ILE A 12 22.79 10.87 5.14
CA ILE A 12 21.86 11.41 4.13
C ILE A 12 22.09 12.91 3.94
N LEU A 13 22.16 13.67 5.04
CA LEU A 13 22.37 15.12 4.98
C LEU A 13 23.73 15.49 4.38
N LYS A 14 24.80 14.77 4.75
CA LYS A 14 26.17 15.08 4.28
C LYS A 14 26.38 14.70 2.81
N ASN A 15 25.74 13.64 2.34
CA ASN A 15 25.90 13.13 0.98
C ASN A 15 24.82 13.63 0.01
N GLY A 16 23.93 14.52 0.46
CA GLY A 16 22.86 15.08 -0.36
C GLY A 16 21.76 14.09 -0.73
N GLY A 17 21.63 12.98 0.01
CA GLY A 17 20.61 11.96 -0.22
C GLY A 17 21.10 10.53 -0.03
N VAL A 18 20.27 9.59 -0.49
CA VAL A 18 20.55 8.15 -0.57
C VAL A 18 20.59 7.72 -2.03
N SER A 19 21.48 6.78 -2.36
CA SER A 19 21.58 6.21 -3.69
C SER A 19 20.25 5.53 -4.10
N PRO A 20 19.81 5.60 -5.37
CA PRO A 20 18.51 5.05 -5.78
C PRO A 20 18.23 3.61 -5.31
N PRO A 21 19.17 2.65 -5.39
CA PRO A 21 18.94 1.27 -4.95
C PRO A 21 18.71 1.11 -3.45
N GLU A 22 19.22 2.03 -2.63
CA GLU A 22 19.15 1.96 -1.17
C GLU A 22 17.96 2.76 -0.59
N ARG A 23 17.30 3.57 -1.42
CA ARG A 23 16.22 4.47 -0.98
C ARG A 23 15.08 3.71 -0.33
N GLY A 24 14.60 2.63 -0.95
CA GLY A 24 13.49 1.85 -0.40
C GLY A 24 13.78 1.39 1.03
N LEU A 25 14.94 0.76 1.24
CA LEU A 25 15.34 0.32 2.58
C LEU A 25 15.51 1.48 3.57
N ALA A 26 16.15 2.58 3.15
CA ALA A 26 16.33 3.75 4.00
C ALA A 26 14.98 4.38 4.41
N TRP A 27 14.03 4.45 3.48
CA TRP A 27 12.70 5.04 3.69
C TRP A 27 11.88 4.24 4.70
N CYS A 28 11.98 2.91 4.70
CA CYS A 28 11.33 2.08 5.73
C CYS A 28 11.77 2.47 7.16
N PHE A 29 12.96 3.04 7.36
CA PHE A 29 13.39 3.54 8.67
C PHE A 29 13.04 5.01 8.88
N LEU A 30 13.25 5.86 7.88
CA LEU A 30 12.99 7.30 7.99
C LEU A 30 11.53 7.63 8.25
N PHE A 31 10.64 6.84 7.66
CA PHE A 31 9.19 7.01 7.78
C PHE A 31 8.56 6.01 8.74
N GLY A 32 9.32 5.56 9.75
CA GLY A 32 8.75 4.89 10.93
C GLY A 32 8.21 3.47 10.72
N MET A 33 8.18 2.94 9.49
CA MET A 33 7.73 1.57 9.23
C MET A 33 8.52 0.52 10.04
N TYR A 34 9.85 0.70 10.16
CA TYR A 34 10.71 -0.11 11.00
C TYR A 34 11.43 0.72 12.07
N PRO A 35 11.37 0.28 13.35
CA PRO A 35 12.22 0.87 14.37
C PRO A 35 13.70 0.68 14.02
N CYS A 36 14.51 1.73 14.17
CA CYS A 36 15.96 1.64 13.96
C CYS A 36 16.64 0.61 14.89
N SER A 37 16.06 0.39 16.08
CA SER A 37 16.50 -0.61 17.05
C SER A 37 16.19 -2.06 16.65
N SER A 38 15.43 -2.30 15.58
CA SER A 38 15.06 -3.65 15.13
C SER A 38 16.25 -4.39 14.49
N THR A 39 16.26 -5.71 14.64
CA THR A 39 17.13 -6.64 13.94
C THR A 39 16.50 -7.06 12.60
N ALA A 40 17.29 -7.72 11.74
CA ALA A 40 16.78 -8.21 10.46
C ALA A 40 15.67 -9.25 10.64
N LEU A 41 15.83 -10.18 11.59
CA LEU A 41 14.84 -11.20 11.89
C LEU A 41 13.54 -10.58 12.41
N GLU A 42 13.63 -9.64 13.36
CA GLU A 42 12.45 -8.94 13.88
C GLU A 42 11.70 -8.19 12.76
N ARG A 43 12.42 -7.59 11.80
CA ARG A 43 11.79 -6.92 10.64
C ARG A 43 11.08 -7.90 9.72
N SER A 44 11.66 -9.09 9.46
CA SER A 44 10.99 -10.11 8.65
C SER A 44 9.66 -10.55 9.30
N LEU A 45 9.68 -10.80 10.61
CA LEU A 45 8.47 -11.16 11.36
C LEU A 45 7.45 -10.01 11.38
N LEU A 46 7.92 -8.77 11.59
CA LEU A 46 7.08 -7.58 11.57
C LEU A 46 6.45 -7.34 10.20
N HIS A 47 7.21 -7.50 9.12
CA HIS A 47 6.70 -7.34 7.76
C HIS A 47 5.56 -8.31 7.48
N GLU A 48 5.68 -9.59 7.86
CA GLU A 48 4.56 -10.54 7.73
C GLU A 48 3.29 -10.06 8.47
N GLN A 49 3.44 -9.52 9.68
CA GLN A 49 2.31 -8.95 10.42
C GLN A 49 1.71 -7.73 9.72
N LEU A 50 2.56 -6.83 9.20
CA LEU A 50 2.16 -5.61 8.49
C LEU A 50 1.43 -5.94 7.19
N VAL A 51 1.89 -6.95 6.45
CA VAL A 51 1.23 -7.49 5.25
C VAL A 51 -0.17 -7.97 5.61
N VAL A 52 -0.30 -8.87 6.59
CA VAL A 52 -1.61 -9.44 6.96
C VAL A 52 -2.56 -8.37 7.48
N ARG A 53 -2.08 -7.43 8.30
CA ARG A 53 -2.88 -6.30 8.79
C ARG A 53 -3.42 -5.45 7.65
N TYR A 54 -2.56 -5.02 6.72
CA TYR A 54 -2.98 -4.24 5.57
C TYR A 54 -4.02 -4.98 4.73
N LEU A 55 -3.81 -6.28 4.47
CA LEU A 55 -4.77 -7.09 3.71
C LEU A 55 -6.13 -7.19 4.39
N VAL A 56 -6.18 -7.33 5.71
CA VAL A 56 -7.42 -7.33 6.49
C VAL A 56 -8.11 -5.97 6.44
N MET A 57 -7.35 -4.88 6.60
CA MET A 57 -7.87 -3.51 6.48
C MET A 57 -8.51 -3.28 5.11
N ARG A 58 -7.77 -3.60 4.04
CA ARG A 58 -8.23 -3.46 2.66
C ARG A 58 -9.50 -4.29 2.40
N ARG A 59 -9.52 -5.54 2.87
CA ARG A 59 -10.70 -6.40 2.73
C ARG A 59 -11.91 -5.88 3.50
N LYS A 60 -11.69 -5.26 4.67
CA LYS A 60 -12.78 -4.73 5.50
C LYS A 60 -13.53 -3.61 4.79
N TRP A 61 -12.84 -2.59 4.25
CA TRP A 61 -13.53 -1.52 3.53
C TRP A 61 -14.15 -2.00 2.22
N ARG A 62 -13.52 -2.94 1.50
CA ARG A 62 -14.10 -3.53 0.28
C ARG A 62 -15.40 -4.28 0.53
N ARG A 63 -15.50 -4.99 1.67
CA ARG A 63 -16.74 -5.66 2.08
C ARG A 63 -17.81 -4.66 2.52
N PHE A 64 -17.40 -3.55 3.13
CA PHE A 64 -18.32 -2.49 3.57
C PHE A 64 -18.88 -1.68 2.39
N LEU A 65 -18.05 -1.36 1.39
CA LEU A 65 -18.43 -0.65 0.17
C LEU A 65 -18.01 -1.43 -1.09
N PRO A 66 -18.76 -2.47 -1.49
CA PRO A 66 -18.43 -3.26 -2.67
C PRO A 66 -18.40 -2.45 -3.98
N SER A 67 -19.23 -1.40 -4.07
CA SER A 67 -19.26 -0.50 -5.23
C SER A 67 -17.96 0.28 -5.42
N ALA A 68 -17.16 0.46 -4.36
CA ALA A 68 -15.90 1.17 -4.40
C ALA A 68 -14.72 0.31 -4.88
N VAL A 69 -14.90 -1.01 -5.03
CA VAL A 69 -13.84 -1.91 -5.52
C VAL A 69 -13.43 -1.53 -6.94
N GLN A 70 -14.41 -1.16 -7.78
CA GLN A 70 -14.16 -0.68 -9.12
C GLN A 70 -13.99 0.85 -9.11
N ILE A 71 -12.93 1.33 -9.76
CA ILE A 71 -12.73 2.76 -9.97
C ILE A 71 -13.85 3.31 -10.87
N GLN A 72 -14.49 4.40 -10.43
CA GLN A 72 -15.56 5.04 -11.19
C GLN A 72 -14.94 6.06 -12.17
N LEU A 73 -14.54 5.59 -13.34
CA LEU A 73 -14.04 6.45 -14.40
C LEU A 73 -15.22 7.03 -15.20
N ASN A 74 -15.18 8.32 -15.47
CA ASN A 74 -16.18 9.01 -16.31
C ASN A 74 -16.06 8.65 -17.82
N GLY A 75 -15.51 7.47 -18.15
CA GLY A 75 -15.34 6.96 -19.51
C GLY A 75 -14.26 7.64 -20.36
N THR A 76 -13.51 8.59 -19.81
CA THR A 76 -12.52 9.37 -20.58
C THR A 76 -11.12 8.77 -20.64
N ASP A 77 -10.81 7.77 -19.80
CA ASP A 77 -9.46 7.20 -19.68
C ASP A 77 -9.42 5.74 -20.17
N ALA A 78 -9.52 5.56 -21.48
CA ALA A 78 -9.53 4.25 -22.13
C ALA A 78 -8.24 3.44 -21.87
N GLU A 79 -7.12 4.14 -21.63
CA GLU A 79 -5.82 3.54 -21.31
C GLU A 79 -5.87 2.87 -19.93
N LEU A 80 -6.41 3.56 -18.94
CA LEU A 80 -6.59 3.01 -17.59
C LEU A 80 -7.59 1.86 -17.56
N VAL A 81 -8.64 1.91 -18.39
CA VAL A 81 -9.59 0.79 -18.55
C VAL A 81 -8.91 -0.46 -19.12
N ALA A 82 -8.04 -0.30 -20.12
CA ALA A 82 -7.28 -1.42 -20.66
C ALA A 82 -6.27 -1.99 -19.63
N ALA A 83 -5.62 -1.10 -18.88
CA ALA A 83 -4.68 -1.49 -17.82
C ALA A 83 -5.36 -2.27 -16.68
N LEU A 84 -6.58 -1.89 -16.29
CA LEU A 84 -7.40 -2.64 -15.32
C LEU A 84 -7.56 -4.11 -15.74
N GLY A 85 -8.00 -4.35 -16.97
CA GLY A 85 -8.22 -5.71 -17.47
C GLY A 85 -6.94 -6.55 -17.50
N TYR A 86 -5.83 -5.95 -17.92
CA TYR A 86 -4.52 -6.63 -17.90
C TYR A 86 -4.07 -6.97 -16.47
N PHE A 87 -4.19 -6.03 -15.54
CA PHE A 87 -3.78 -6.20 -14.15
C PHE A 87 -4.61 -7.29 -13.45
N GLU A 88 -5.94 -7.26 -13.60
CA GLU A 88 -6.84 -8.27 -13.06
C GLU A 88 -6.49 -9.67 -13.59
N GLN A 89 -6.22 -9.79 -14.89
CA GLN A 89 -5.83 -11.05 -15.52
C GLN A 89 -4.49 -11.57 -14.98
N ARG A 90 -3.50 -10.68 -14.82
CA ARG A 90 -2.19 -11.03 -14.26
C ARG A 90 -2.29 -11.47 -12.79
N GLU A 91 -3.07 -10.77 -11.97
CA GLU A 91 -3.31 -11.19 -10.58
C GLU A 91 -3.99 -12.55 -10.51
N ALA A 92 -4.99 -12.80 -11.35
CA ALA A 92 -5.68 -14.09 -11.40
C ALA A 92 -4.72 -15.24 -11.76
N GLN A 93 -3.82 -15.01 -12.71
CA GLN A 93 -2.78 -15.97 -13.09
C GLN A 93 -1.79 -16.21 -11.94
N ALA A 94 -1.33 -15.16 -11.25
CA ALA A 94 -0.43 -15.29 -10.10
C ALA A 94 -1.07 -16.08 -8.94
N ARG A 95 -2.36 -15.84 -8.66
CA ARG A 95 -3.11 -16.60 -7.63
C ARG A 95 -3.26 -18.07 -8.00
N ALA A 96 -3.53 -18.37 -9.28
CA ALA A 96 -3.62 -19.75 -9.76
C ALA A 96 -2.27 -20.48 -9.65
N GLN A 97 -1.16 -19.79 -9.93
CA GLN A 97 0.19 -20.34 -9.77
C GLN A 97 0.53 -20.59 -8.30
N GLN A 98 0.19 -19.66 -7.40
CA GLN A 98 0.42 -19.81 -5.96
C GLN A 98 -0.41 -20.94 -5.33
N GLN A 99 -1.63 -21.21 -5.83
CA GLN A 99 -2.43 -22.36 -5.38
C GLN A 99 -1.80 -23.72 -5.74
N THR A 100 -0.91 -23.75 -6.73
CA THR A 100 -0.23 -24.98 -7.16
C THR A 100 1.03 -25.26 -6.32
N GLN A 101 1.54 -24.26 -5.60
CA GLN A 101 2.71 -24.37 -4.73
C GLN A 101 2.24 -24.74 -3.32
N ASP A 102 2.37 -26.03 -2.96
CA ASP A 102 1.96 -26.53 -1.65
C ASP A 102 2.77 -25.83 -0.54
N GLN A 103 2.15 -24.87 0.15
CA GLN A 103 2.76 -24.20 1.29
C GLN A 103 2.72 -25.13 2.50
N SER A 104 3.82 -25.22 3.25
CA SER A 104 3.89 -26.00 4.50
C SER A 104 2.69 -25.68 5.40
N GLU A 105 2.08 -26.69 6.02
CA GLU A 105 0.99 -26.52 6.99
C GLU A 105 1.35 -25.49 8.09
N GLU A 106 2.61 -25.44 8.51
CA GLU A 106 3.11 -24.45 9.48
C GLU A 106 2.96 -22.99 8.99
N LEU A 107 3.17 -22.74 7.69
CA LEU A 107 2.99 -21.41 7.09
C LEU A 107 1.50 -21.04 7.03
N LYS A 108 0.63 -22.01 6.74
CA LYS A 108 -0.84 -21.81 6.74
C LYS A 108 -1.35 -21.50 8.13
N ASP A 109 -0.90 -22.23 9.14
CA ASP A 109 -1.27 -22.01 10.54
C ASP A 109 -0.80 -20.64 11.03
N ARG A 110 0.45 -20.28 10.72
CA ARG A 110 1.01 -18.96 11.05
C ARG A 110 0.23 -17.84 10.38
N TRP A 111 -0.11 -17.98 9.10
CA TRP A 111 -0.92 -17.01 8.37
C TRP A 111 -2.31 -16.84 9.01
N THR A 112 -2.98 -17.96 9.29
CA THR A 112 -4.30 -17.98 9.92
C THR A 112 -4.29 -17.27 11.27
N PHE A 113 -3.26 -17.52 12.09
CA PHE A 113 -3.10 -16.85 13.36
C PHE A 113 -2.94 -15.33 13.20
N LEU A 114 -2.05 -14.88 12.30
CA LEU A 114 -1.85 -13.45 12.04
C LEU A 114 -3.12 -12.79 11.52
N GLU A 115 -3.90 -13.50 10.69
CA GLU A 115 -5.15 -13.00 10.13
C GLU A 115 -6.21 -12.84 11.22
N LEU A 116 -6.36 -13.80 12.12
CA LEU A 116 -7.24 -13.69 13.29
C LEU A 116 -6.83 -12.50 14.18
N GLN A 117 -5.54 -12.33 14.45
CA GLN A 117 -5.05 -11.19 15.23
C GLN A 117 -5.40 -9.85 14.57
N ALA A 118 -5.20 -9.73 13.25
CA ALA A 118 -5.55 -8.53 12.52
C ALA A 118 -7.07 -8.28 12.49
N GLN A 119 -7.89 -9.32 12.33
CA GLN A 119 -9.35 -9.20 12.38
C GLN A 119 -9.82 -8.66 13.72
N ILE A 120 -9.30 -9.18 14.84
CA ILE A 120 -9.61 -8.71 16.19
C ILE A 120 -9.16 -7.25 16.35
N LEU A 121 -7.94 -6.92 15.90
CA LEU A 121 -7.40 -5.56 16.00
C LEU A 121 -8.31 -4.52 15.33
N PHE A 122 -8.86 -4.84 14.17
CA PHE A 122 -9.68 -3.94 13.37
C PHE A 122 -11.19 -4.19 13.51
N GLU A 123 -11.61 -5.06 14.43
CA GLU A 123 -13.03 -5.44 14.60
C GLU A 123 -13.89 -4.21 14.91
N ARG A 124 -13.43 -3.41 15.87
CA ARG A 124 -14.15 -2.23 16.38
C ARG A 124 -14.08 -1.00 15.48
N VAL A 125 -13.26 -1.04 14.43
CA VAL A 125 -13.23 0.05 13.45
C VAL A 125 -14.55 0.05 12.68
N THR A 126 -15.26 1.16 12.73
CA THR A 126 -16.49 1.42 11.97
C THR A 126 -16.21 2.50 10.94
N PHE A 127 -16.90 2.45 9.81
CA PHE A 127 -16.75 3.44 8.75
C PHE A 127 -18.01 4.28 8.65
N ASP A 128 -17.85 5.59 8.57
CA ASP A 128 -18.91 6.47 8.10
C ASP A 128 -19.04 6.29 6.57
N GLN A 129 -20.24 5.95 6.11
CA GLN A 129 -20.45 5.64 4.71
C GLN A 129 -20.35 6.89 3.83
N GLU A 130 -20.87 8.03 4.28
CA GLU A 130 -20.91 9.26 3.49
C GLU A 130 -19.51 9.86 3.37
N GLU A 131 -18.78 9.94 4.48
CA GLU A 131 -17.41 10.48 4.49
C GLU A 131 -16.45 9.61 3.65
N LEU A 132 -16.55 8.28 3.76
CA LEU A 132 -15.69 7.39 2.99
C LEU A 132 -16.02 7.45 1.49
N GLN A 133 -17.31 7.52 1.13
CA GLN A 133 -17.71 7.70 -0.27
C GLN A 133 -17.25 9.04 -0.86
N GLU A 134 -17.27 10.11 -0.07
CA GLU A 134 -16.70 11.41 -0.45
C GLU A 134 -15.20 11.27 -0.74
N ALA A 135 -14.43 10.72 0.20
CA ALA A 135 -13.00 10.50 0.03
C ALA A 135 -12.69 9.68 -1.24
N ILE A 136 -13.37 8.55 -1.44
CA ILE A 136 -13.21 7.69 -2.62
C ILE A 136 -13.48 8.48 -3.91
N ARG A 137 -14.51 9.34 -3.94
CA ARG A 137 -14.85 10.12 -5.13
C ARG A 137 -13.76 11.14 -5.49
N ILE A 138 -13.11 11.73 -4.49
CA ILE A 138 -11.99 12.65 -4.71
C ILE A 138 -10.77 11.85 -5.19
N ILE A 139 -10.46 10.73 -4.53
CA ILE A 139 -9.38 9.80 -4.93
C ILE A 139 -9.55 9.36 -6.40
N ASP A 140 -10.75 8.96 -6.81
CA ASP A 140 -11.05 8.51 -8.18
C ASP A 140 -10.85 9.61 -9.24
N LYS A 141 -10.90 10.89 -8.82
CA LYS A 141 -10.60 12.04 -9.70
C LYS A 141 -9.11 12.38 -9.74
N ASP A 142 -8.42 12.23 -8.61
CA ASP A 142 -7.02 12.64 -8.46
C ASP A 142 -6.05 11.57 -8.97
N VAL A 143 -6.29 10.29 -8.65
CA VAL A 143 -5.42 9.17 -9.00
C VAL A 143 -5.10 9.14 -10.50
N PRO A 144 -6.07 9.22 -11.43
CA PRO A 144 -5.77 9.19 -12.86
C PRO A 144 -4.84 10.32 -13.32
N ARG A 145 -4.77 11.44 -12.60
CA ARG A 145 -3.94 12.62 -12.92
C ARG A 145 -2.54 12.57 -12.30
N THR A 146 -2.27 11.57 -11.46
CA THR A 146 -1.05 11.49 -10.67
C THR A 146 0.16 11.18 -11.56
N ASN A 147 1.10 12.12 -11.62
CA ASN A 147 2.48 11.96 -12.12
C ASN A 147 2.65 11.04 -13.34
N ARG A 148 1.82 11.23 -14.37
CA ARG A 148 1.86 10.44 -15.62
C ARG A 148 3.18 10.58 -16.39
N ASP A 149 4.01 11.57 -16.06
CA ASP A 149 5.33 11.74 -16.66
C ASP A 149 6.35 10.71 -16.15
N LEU A 150 6.07 10.01 -15.04
CA LEU A 150 6.93 8.95 -14.53
C LEU A 150 6.68 7.64 -15.27
N ASN A 151 7.77 7.00 -15.70
CA ASN A 151 7.72 5.66 -16.31
C ASN A 151 6.97 4.63 -15.44
N TYR A 152 7.00 4.81 -14.11
CA TYR A 152 6.32 3.95 -13.15
C TYR A 152 4.78 3.94 -13.31
N TYR A 153 4.20 5.00 -13.89
CA TYR A 153 2.75 5.16 -14.09
C TYR A 153 2.38 5.24 -15.58
N GLN A 154 3.21 4.70 -16.47
CA GLN A 154 2.96 4.67 -17.91
C GLN A 154 2.81 3.24 -18.41
N ASN A 155 2.06 3.03 -19.49
CA ASN A 155 1.89 1.73 -20.15
C ASN A 155 1.43 0.64 -19.15
N GLU A 156 2.21 -0.42 -18.98
CA GLU A 156 1.95 -1.49 -18.01
C GLU A 156 1.92 -0.98 -16.54
N GLY A 157 2.61 0.13 -16.25
CA GLY A 157 2.65 0.78 -14.94
C GLY A 157 1.35 1.49 -14.54
N LEU A 158 0.37 1.60 -15.44
CA LEU A 158 -0.96 2.11 -15.10
C LEU A 158 -1.67 1.27 -14.03
N GLY A 159 -1.35 -0.02 -13.92
CA GLY A 159 -1.81 -0.86 -12.81
C GLY A 159 -1.40 -0.30 -11.44
N ASN A 160 -0.26 0.40 -11.36
CA ASN A 160 0.22 1.00 -10.11
C ASN A 160 -0.65 2.18 -9.65
N LEU A 161 -1.43 2.80 -10.54
CA LEU A 161 -2.43 3.80 -10.14
C LEU A 161 -3.57 3.16 -9.33
N LEU A 162 -3.91 1.91 -9.62
CA LEU A 162 -4.92 1.16 -8.88
C LEU A 162 -4.40 0.76 -7.50
N VAL A 163 -3.14 0.35 -7.44
CA VAL A 163 -2.44 0.09 -6.17
C VAL A 163 -2.42 1.37 -5.32
N LEU A 164 -2.05 2.52 -5.91
CA LEU A 164 -2.09 3.82 -5.26
C LEU A 164 -3.49 4.15 -4.72
N ARG A 165 -4.53 3.91 -5.52
CA ARG A 165 -5.94 4.09 -5.12
C ARG A 165 -6.29 3.23 -3.91
N ASP A 166 -5.97 1.94 -3.94
CA ASP A 166 -6.26 1.04 -2.83
C ASP A 166 -5.59 1.48 -1.53
N ILE A 167 -4.34 1.95 -1.61
CA ILE A 167 -3.60 2.48 -0.45
C ILE A 167 -4.33 3.70 0.13
N LEU A 168 -4.71 4.66 -0.71
CA LEU A 168 -5.36 5.90 -0.28
C LEU A 168 -6.75 5.64 0.32
N ILE A 169 -7.54 4.73 -0.26
CA ILE A 169 -8.84 4.34 0.28
C ILE A 169 -8.66 3.63 1.62
N THR A 170 -7.68 2.72 1.70
CA THR A 170 -7.36 2.03 2.96
C THR A 170 -6.90 3.03 4.03
N TYR A 171 -6.12 4.05 3.66
CA TYR A 171 -5.71 5.12 4.58
C TYR A 171 -6.93 5.90 5.08
N ALA A 172 -7.75 6.43 4.17
CA ALA A 172 -8.90 7.26 4.52
C ALA A 172 -9.92 6.52 5.40
N ALA A 173 -10.14 5.22 5.16
CA ALA A 173 -11.05 4.40 5.95
C ALA A 173 -10.56 4.15 7.39
N PHE A 174 -9.24 4.14 7.62
CA PHE A 174 -8.65 3.80 8.92
C PHE A 174 -8.04 4.99 9.67
N HIS A 175 -8.05 6.18 9.06
CA HIS A 175 -7.65 7.45 9.66
C HIS A 175 -8.72 8.51 9.36
N PRO A 176 -9.99 8.31 9.77
CA PRO A 176 -11.10 9.19 9.38
C PRO A 176 -10.92 10.65 9.83
N GLU A 177 -10.16 10.90 10.89
CA GLU A 177 -9.83 12.24 11.37
C GLU A 177 -9.00 13.08 10.39
N VAL A 178 -8.19 12.42 9.56
CA VAL A 178 -7.45 13.05 8.45
C VAL A 178 -8.19 12.83 7.13
N SER A 179 -8.72 11.62 6.93
CA SER A 179 -9.35 11.14 5.70
C SER A 179 -8.43 11.37 4.48
N TYR A 180 -9.01 11.65 3.32
CA TYR A 180 -8.29 12.04 2.12
C TYR A 180 -8.42 13.55 1.87
N ALA A 181 -7.28 14.21 1.66
CA ALA A 181 -7.17 15.56 1.16
C ALA A 181 -6.49 15.58 -0.22
N GLN A 182 -6.95 16.47 -1.09
CA GLN A 182 -6.39 16.63 -2.43
C GLN A 182 -4.87 16.86 -2.37
N GLY A 183 -4.12 16.13 -3.19
CA GLY A 183 -2.65 16.14 -3.24
C GLY A 183 -1.98 15.02 -2.44
N MET A 184 -2.72 14.30 -1.59
CA MET A 184 -2.19 13.10 -0.92
C MET A 184 -1.80 12.00 -1.91
N ASN A 185 -2.47 11.92 -3.07
CA ASN A 185 -2.11 11.04 -4.19
C ASN A 185 -0.68 11.30 -4.68
N ASP A 186 -0.28 12.58 -4.82
CA ASP A 186 1.04 12.93 -5.31
C ASP A 186 2.13 12.56 -4.30
N LEU A 187 1.87 12.79 -3.01
CA LEU A 187 2.78 12.38 -1.95
C LEU A 187 2.91 10.85 -1.89
N CYS A 188 1.79 10.13 -1.80
CA CYS A 188 1.77 8.67 -1.72
C CYS A 188 2.40 8.02 -2.96
N SER A 189 2.26 8.63 -4.14
CA SER A 189 2.87 8.12 -5.38
C SER A 189 4.39 8.07 -5.34
N ARG A 190 5.05 9.00 -4.64
CA ARG A 190 6.52 8.98 -4.46
C ARG A 190 6.96 7.81 -3.59
N PHE A 191 6.18 7.48 -2.56
CA PHE A 191 6.44 6.30 -1.75
C PHE A 191 6.28 5.03 -2.57
N LEU A 192 5.21 4.93 -3.35
CA LEU A 192 4.94 3.74 -4.16
C LEU A 192 6.02 3.51 -5.22
N GLU A 193 6.47 4.56 -5.89
CA GLU A 193 7.57 4.48 -6.86
C GLU A 193 8.89 4.01 -6.22
N VAL A 194 9.21 4.49 -5.02
CA VAL A 194 10.47 4.18 -4.33
C VAL A 194 10.47 2.81 -3.67
N LEU A 195 9.33 2.40 -3.11
CA LEU A 195 9.19 1.16 -2.35
C LEU A 195 8.73 -0.01 -3.21
N ASP A 196 8.05 0.26 -4.32
CA ASP A 196 7.48 -0.73 -5.25
C ASP A 196 6.70 -1.85 -4.54
N SER A 197 5.99 -1.47 -3.48
CA SER A 197 5.31 -2.40 -2.57
C SER A 197 4.09 -1.71 -1.96
N GLU A 198 2.91 -2.27 -2.19
CA GLU A 198 1.64 -1.72 -1.68
C GLU A 198 1.65 -1.60 -0.15
N VAL A 199 2.12 -2.65 0.52
CA VAL A 199 2.14 -2.75 1.99
C VAL A 199 3.14 -1.76 2.57
N ASP A 200 4.36 -1.74 2.04
CA ASP A 200 5.42 -0.89 2.59
C ASP A 200 5.11 0.58 2.35
N THR A 201 4.48 0.88 1.22
CA THR A 201 3.96 2.22 0.90
C THR A 201 2.88 2.63 1.88
N PHE A 202 1.88 1.78 2.12
CA PHE A 202 0.82 2.09 3.08
C PHE A 202 1.40 2.42 4.46
N TRP A 203 2.27 1.56 4.99
CA TRP A 203 2.81 1.76 6.34
C TRP A 203 3.76 2.95 6.41
N SER A 204 4.60 3.19 5.40
CA SER A 204 5.49 4.36 5.38
C SER A 204 4.71 5.67 5.20
N PHE A 205 3.59 5.64 4.49
CA PHE A 205 2.71 6.80 4.30
C PHE A 205 1.85 7.10 5.53
N SER A 206 1.54 6.08 6.34
CA SER A 206 0.62 6.20 7.49
C SER A 206 1.29 6.54 8.82
N CYS A 207 2.62 6.63 8.87
CA CYS A 207 3.39 6.87 10.09
C CYS A 207 3.44 8.34 10.52
#